data_AF-A0A931GYC8-F1
#
_entry.id   AF-A0A931GYC8-F1
#
_cell.length_a   1.000
_cell.length_b   1.000
_cell.length_c   1.000
_cell.angle_alpha   90.00
_cell.angle_beta   90.00
_cell.angle_gamma   90.00
#
_symmetry.space_group_name_H-M   'P 1'
#
loop_
_entity.id
_entity.type
_entity.pdbx_description
1 polymer ?
#
loop_
_entity_poly.entity_id
_entity_poly.type
_entity_poly.pdbx_seq_one_letter_code
_entity_poly.pdbx_strand_id
1 'polypeptide(L)' 'MKTRLNLTIDEALLENIKVYASKKNTSVSELVETYFKSITRPVKKKNIIDLVEKLDKPAISQQSDLKELYYQDQSKKYGF' A
#
# COMPACT_ATOMS: atom_id res chain seq x y z
N MET A 1 -21.11 -7.79 -7.08
CA MET A 1 -21.84 -9.07 -7.13
C MET A 1 -20.98 -10.16 -6.52
N LYS A 2 -21.58 -11.11 -5.78
CA LYS A 2 -20.87 -12.32 -5.33
C LYS A 2 -21.21 -13.47 -6.29
N THR A 3 -20.21 -14.30 -6.59
CA THR A 3 -20.35 -15.48 -7.46
C THR A 3 -20.02 -16.74 -6.67
N ARG A 4 -20.68 -17.86 -6.98
CA ARG A 4 -20.41 -19.15 -6.32
C ARG A 4 -19.14 -19.78 -6.89
N LEU A 5 -18.30 -20.31 -6.01
CA LEU A 5 -17.10 -21.06 -6.33
C LEU A 5 -17.22 -22.45 -5.69
N ASN A 6 -17.12 -23.51 -6.50
CA ASN A 6 -17.09 -24.89 -6.01
C ASN A 6 -15.62 -25.35 -5.93
N LEU A 7 -15.22 -25.92 -4.80
CA LEU A 7 -13.86 -26.38 -4.55
C LEU A 7 -13.90 -27.82 -4.03
N THR A 8 -12.93 -28.63 -4.46
CA THR A 8 -12.64 -29.93 -3.83
C THR A 8 -11.56 -29.72 -2.79
N ILE A 9 -11.79 -30.24 -1.58
CA ILE A 9 -10.86 -30.13 -0.45
C ILE A 9 -10.91 -31.44 0.34
N ASP A 10 -9.81 -31.75 1.02
CA ASP A 10 -9.76 -32.87 1.96
C ASP A 10 -10.83 -32.74 3.06
N GLU A 11 -11.51 -33.84 3.37
CA GLU A 11 -12.63 -33.87 4.30
C GLU A 11 -12.19 -33.54 5.75
N ALA A 12 -11.08 -34.13 6.20
CA ALA A 12 -10.56 -33.88 7.54
C ALA A 12 -10.12 -32.41 7.69
N LEU A 13 -9.52 -31.84 6.65
CA LEU A 13 -9.20 -30.41 6.60
C LEU A 13 -10.46 -29.54 6.67
N LEU A 14 -11.53 -29.90 5.95
CA LEU A 14 -12.79 -29.17 5.95
C LEU A 14 -13.44 -29.16 7.35
N GLU A 15 -13.42 -30.28 8.06
CA GLU A 15 -13.96 -30.34 9.42
C GLU A 15 -13.13 -29.50 10.40
N ASN A 16 -11.81 -29.57 10.30
CA ASN A 16 -10.92 -28.76 11.14
C ASN A 16 -11.13 -27.25 10.92
N ILE A 17 -11.29 -26.81 9.67
CA ILE A 17 -11.50 -25.38 9.39
C ILE A 17 -12.89 -24.91 9.80
N LYS A 18 -13.94 -25.75 9.74
CA LYS A 18 -15.27 -25.42 10.27
C LYS A 18 -15.21 -25.14 11.76
N VAL A 19 -14.56 -26.02 12.53
CA VAL A 19 -14.37 -25.84 13.99
C VAL A 19 -13.59 -24.54 14.26
N TYR A 20 -12.53 -24.29 13.50
CA TYR A 20 -11.76 -23.04 13.62
C TYR A 20 -12.63 -21.80 13.34
N ALA A 21 -13.40 -21.82 12.26
CA ALA A 21 -14.26 -20.71 11.85
C ALA A 21 -15.32 -20.41 12.92
N SER A 22 -15.97 -21.44 13.48
CA SER A 22 -16.93 -21.29 14.59
C SER A 22 -16.28 -20.69 15.82
N LYS A 23 -15.09 -21.16 16.23
CA LYS A 23 -14.34 -20.59 17.36
C LYS A 23 -13.97 -19.11 17.17
N LYS A 24 -13.83 -18.68 15.91
CA LYS A 24 -13.50 -17.29 15.54
C LYS A 24 -14.74 -16.46 15.16
N ASN A 25 -15.96 -16.99 15.36
CA ASN A 25 -17.21 -16.35 14.96
C ASN A 25 -17.20 -15.86 13.49
N THR A 26 -16.64 -16.68 12.59
CA THR A 26 -16.55 -16.41 11.16
C THR A 26 -17.00 -17.61 10.33
N SER A 27 -17.02 -17.47 9.00
CA SER A 27 -17.38 -18.55 8.08
C SER A 27 -16.18 -18.99 7.23
N VAL A 28 -16.20 -20.23 6.74
CA VAL A 28 -15.18 -20.74 5.82
C VAL A 28 -15.12 -19.88 4.55
N SER A 29 -16.28 -19.45 4.03
CA SER A 29 -16.35 -18.55 2.87
C SER A 29 -15.65 -17.20 3.13
N GLU A 30 -15.81 -16.62 4.33
CA GLU A 30 -15.16 -15.37 4.70
C GLU A 30 -13.64 -15.56 4.84
N LEU A 31 -13.18 -16.68 5.41
CA LEU A 31 -11.76 -17.01 5.50
C LEU A 31 -11.11 -17.11 4.13
N VAL A 32 -11.76 -17.83 3.20
CA VAL A 32 -11.29 -18.00 1.82
C VAL A 32 -11.32 -16.66 1.08
N GLU A 33 -12.40 -15.89 1.18
CA GLU A 33 -12.50 -14.57 0.54
C GLU A 33 -11.43 -13.61 1.08
N THR A 34 -11.15 -13.63 2.38
CA THR A 34 -10.11 -12.83 3.01
C THR A 34 -8.71 -13.22 2.51
N TYR A 35 -8.43 -14.52 2.40
CA TYR A 35 -7.18 -15.01 1.86
C TYR A 35 -7.01 -14.61 0.38
N PHE A 36 -8.04 -14.78 -0.44
CA PHE A 36 -8.00 -14.35 -1.83
C PHE A 36 -7.77 -12.84 -1.96
N LYS A 37 -8.41 -12.02 -1.13
CA LYS A 37 -8.15 -10.57 -1.07
C LYS A 37 -6.72 -10.25 -0.68
N SER A 38 -6.10 -11.03 0.21
CA SER A 38 -4.73 -10.76 0.65
C SER A 38 -3.71 -11.02 -0.47
N ILE A 39 -3.88 -12.08 -1.25
CA ILE A 39 -2.96 -12.46 -2.34
C ILE A 39 -3.24 -11.71 -3.65
N THR A 40 -4.48 -11.32 -3.91
CA THR A 40 -4.87 -10.55 -5.11
C THR A 40 -4.81 -9.05 -4.90
N ARG A 41 -4.44 -8.59 -3.69
CA ARG A 41 -4.36 -7.17 -3.37
C ARG A 41 -3.43 -6.50 -4.38
N PRO A 42 -3.93 -5.58 -5.23
CA PRO A 42 -3.07 -4.90 -6.17
C PRO A 42 -2.01 -4.17 -5.36
N VAL A 43 -0.75 -4.41 -5.71
CA VAL A 43 0.40 -3.78 -5.09
C VAL A 43 0.38 -2.31 -5.52
N LYS A 44 -0.47 -1.48 -4.89
CA LYS A 44 -0.28 -0.03 -4.85
C LYS A 44 0.87 0.27 -3.91
N LYS A 45 2.02 -0.40 -4.08
CA LYS A 45 3.26 0.14 -3.55
C LYS A 45 3.46 1.38 -4.39
N LYS A 46 3.18 2.55 -3.80
CA LYS A 46 3.73 3.80 -4.31
C LYS A 46 5.22 3.52 -4.48
N ASN A 47 5.67 3.36 -5.71
CA ASN A 47 7.08 3.22 -5.98
C ASN A 47 7.76 4.51 -5.49
N ILE A 48 9.05 4.46 -5.17
CA ILE A 48 9.83 5.67 -4.88
C ILE A 48 9.62 6.71 -6.00
N ILE A 49 9.46 6.26 -7.25
CA ILE A 49 9.11 7.09 -8.40
C ILE A 49 7.76 7.81 -8.19
N ASP A 50 6.69 7.10 -7.81
CA ASP A 50 5.36 7.68 -7.55
C ASP A 50 5.36 8.69 -6.38
N LEU A 51 6.32 8.57 -5.45
CA LEU A 51 6.50 9.52 -4.36
C LEU A 51 7.23 10.78 -4.84
N VAL A 52 8.28 10.62 -5.64
CA VAL A 52 9.05 11.73 -6.22
C VAL A 52 8.19 12.57 -7.17
N GLU A 53 7.36 11.94 -7.99
CA GLU A 53 6.45 12.64 -8.92
C GLU A 53 5.37 13.47 -8.20
N LYS A 54 5.06 13.15 -6.94
CA LYS A 54 4.08 13.87 -6.12
C LYS A 54 4.69 14.98 -5.28
N LEU A 55 6.01 15.13 -5.27
CA LEU A 55 6.65 16.25 -4.59
C LEU A 55 6.33 17.53 -5.35
N ASP A 56 5.98 18.57 -4.61
CA ASP A 56 5.75 19.90 -5.18
C ASP A 56 7.04 20.38 -5.86
N LYS A 57 6.90 20.91 -7.08
CA LYS A 57 8.03 21.49 -7.79
C LYS A 57 8.49 22.72 -6.99
N PRO A 58 9.79 22.84 -6.67
CA PRO A 58 10.29 24.04 -6.03
C PRO A 58 10.07 25.24 -6.95
N ALA A 59 9.72 26.39 -6.37
CA ALA A 59 9.57 27.66 -7.08
C ALA A 59 10.95 28.27 -7.44
N ILE A 60 11.82 27.46 -8.04
CA ILE A 60 13.17 27.83 -8.46
C ILE A 60 13.24 27.66 -9.97
N SER A 61 13.74 28.67 -10.68
CA SER A 61 13.93 28.58 -12.13
C SER A 61 15.01 27.54 -12.45
N GLN A 62 14.79 26.75 -13.50
CA GLN A 62 15.75 25.74 -13.97
C GLN A 62 17.11 26.33 -14.39
N GLN A 63 17.15 27.63 -14.68
CA GLN A 63 18.34 28.35 -15.14
C GLN A 63 19.08 29.07 -14.01
N SER A 64 18.59 28.98 -12.77
CA SER A 64 19.19 29.67 -11.63
C SER A 64 20.43 28.95 -11.11
N ASP A 65 21.44 29.72 -10.70
CA ASP A 65 22.57 29.18 -9.93
C ASP A 65 22.09 28.81 -8.52
N LEU A 66 21.95 27.50 -8.28
CA LEU A 66 21.49 26.94 -7.00
C LEU A 66 22.44 27.27 -5.85
N LYS A 67 23.75 27.40 -6.13
CA LYS A 67 24.75 27.73 -5.11
C LYS A 67 24.56 29.16 -4.66
N GLU A 68 24.41 30.09 -5.59
CA GLU A 68 24.18 31.50 -5.27
C GLU A 68 22.88 31.70 -4.48
N LEU A 69 21.79 31.09 -4.95
CA LEU A 69 20.48 31.13 -4.26
C LEU A 69 20.55 30.58 -2.84
N TYR A 70 21.29 29.50 -2.61
CA TYR A 70 21.48 28.93 -1.28
C TYR A 70 22.14 29.94 -0.33
N TYR A 71 23.25 30.56 -0.74
CA TYR A 71 23.94 31.53 0.11
C TYR A 71 23.11 32.81 0.32
N GLN A 72 22.33 33.25 -0.67
CA GLN A 72 21.40 34.38 -0.52
C GLN A 72 20.25 34.07 0.46
N ASP A 73 19.71 32.85 0.49
CA ASP A 73 18.68 32.47 1.48
C ASP A 73 19.28 32.35 2.89
N GLN A 74 20.49 31.79 3.01
CA GLN A 74 21.19 31.67 4.29
C GLN A 74 21.57 33.04 4.86
N SER A 75 22.04 33.99 4.04
CA SER A 75 22.34 35.36 4.52
C SER A 75 21.08 36.08 4.96
N LYS A 76 19.95 35.92 4.24
CA LYS A 76 18.64 36.47 4.66
C LYS A 76 18.13 35.90 5.98
N LYS A 77 18.32 34.60 6.23
CA LYS A 77 17.85 33.93 7.45
C LYS A 77 18.75 34.13 8.65
N TYR A 78 20.07 34.16 8.44
CA TYR A 78 21.07 34.10 9.52
C TYR A 78 21.93 35.36 9.63
N GLY A 79 21.81 36.32 8.71
CA GLY A 79 22.34 37.68 8.88
C GLY A 79 23.86 37.82 8.80
N PHE A 80 24.51 37.09 7.89
CA PHE A 80 25.90 37.35 7.52
C PHE A 80 26.00 38.15 6.23
#